data_AF-A0A494Y5P1-F1
#
_entry.id   AF-A0A494Y5P1-F1
#
_cell.length_a   1.000
_cell.length_b   1.000
_cell.length_c   1.000
_cell.angle_alpha   90.00
_cell.angle_beta   90.00
_cell.angle_gamma   90.00
#
_symmetry.space_group_name_H-M   'P 1'
#
loop_
_entity.id
_entity.type
_entity.pdbx_description
1 polymer ?
#
loop_
_entity_poly.entity_id
_entity_poly.type
_entity_poly.pdbx_seq_one_letter_code
_entity_poly.pdbx_strand_id
1 'polypeptide(L)'
;MARMSDSTRDWPKWATEEVRLADANPRWLSAGEKLSARLEEILKPYGVMHVEHIGSTAIPGLPAKPILDMMAQVPSYDTLKMIAEALALDNWNYVPPELDLRPFRRFFVQAIDDRSVAHLHLYLLGEHRYEEQLVFRDALLDRREWAMAYGQLKVELAELYRHDREAYTNAKADFIEKILHELKVKVTRDMIPDLKYPIGRFKHEGPITSEQRERWIDEIESLPTMLLKALADLSDEQLDTPYRPDGWTVRQVVHHIGDSHLNSFARFKLALTEEQPAIKPYYEERWAILPDASDAPVQLSTSLISGLHARWAYFLRAMTETDYAKTFFHPSSQRISRLDETLGLYAWHGRHHVAHITSLRERMGW
;
A
#
# COMPACT_ATOMS: atom_id res chain seq x y z
N MET A 1 29.25 41.98 25.07
CA MET A 1 28.77 41.55 23.74
C MET A 1 27.34 42.04 23.60
N ALA A 2 27.10 42.83 22.56
CA ALA A 2 25.96 43.75 22.47
C ALA A 2 24.61 43.03 22.34
N ARG A 3 23.64 43.44 23.16
CA ARG A 3 22.21 43.27 22.89
C ARG A 3 21.91 44.11 21.64
N MET A 4 21.61 43.48 20.52
CA MET A 4 20.95 44.18 19.42
C MET A 4 19.52 44.48 19.86
N SER A 5 19.19 45.77 19.89
CA SER A 5 17.84 46.29 20.15
C SER A 5 16.93 45.94 18.98
N ASP A 6 15.90 45.14 19.25
CA ASP A 6 14.81 44.84 18.33
C ASP A 6 13.86 46.04 18.30
N SER A 7 14.21 47.06 17.52
CA SER A 7 13.33 48.19 17.23
C SER A 7 12.96 48.19 15.76
N THR A 8 11.68 47.88 15.53
CA THR A 8 10.81 48.31 14.42
C THR A 8 11.04 47.69 13.04
N ARG A 9 10.73 46.39 12.91
CA ARG A 9 9.98 45.95 11.72
C ARG A 9 8.50 46.25 12.01
N ASP A 10 7.88 47.10 11.21
CA ASP A 10 6.46 47.44 11.35
C ASP A 10 5.63 46.25 10.84
N TRP A 11 5.48 45.25 11.69
CA TRP A 11 4.72 44.04 11.36
C TRP A 11 3.24 44.39 11.29
N PRO A 12 2.51 43.94 10.26
CA PRO A 12 1.05 44.03 10.28
C PRO A 12 0.50 43.37 11.54
N LYS A 13 -0.52 43.95 12.17
CA LYS A 13 -1.06 43.42 13.45
C LYS A 13 -1.44 41.94 13.39
N TRP A 14 -1.93 41.47 12.24
CA TRP A 14 -2.28 40.07 12.00
C TRP A 14 -1.07 39.11 12.12
N ALA A 15 0.16 39.62 11.96
CA ALA A 15 1.38 38.82 12.06
C ALA A 15 1.80 38.57 13.52
N THR A 16 1.40 39.44 14.45
CA THR A 16 1.76 39.38 15.88
C THR A 16 0.60 38.91 16.78
N GLU A 17 -0.45 38.32 16.21
CA GLU A 17 -1.60 37.85 16.98
C GLU A 17 -1.25 36.70 17.92
N GLU A 18 -1.86 36.75 19.12
CA GLU A 18 -1.80 35.65 20.07
C GLU A 18 -2.43 34.36 19.51
N VAL A 19 -1.88 33.22 19.94
CA VAL A 19 -2.45 31.92 19.61
C VAL A 19 -3.73 31.71 20.41
N ARG A 20 -4.88 31.84 19.74
CA ARG A 20 -6.20 31.56 20.32
C ARG A 20 -6.92 30.49 19.50
N LEU A 21 -7.20 29.36 20.15
CA LEU A 21 -8.02 28.30 19.57
C LEU A 21 -9.50 28.61 19.80
N ALA A 22 -10.32 28.32 18.79
CA ALA A 22 -11.77 28.25 18.90
C ALA A 22 -12.21 26.79 18.89
N ASP A 23 -13.39 26.54 19.46
CA ASP A 23 -14.06 25.26 19.33
C ASP A 23 -14.29 24.91 17.86
N ALA A 24 -14.38 23.61 17.58
CA ALA A 24 -14.62 23.13 16.24
C ALA A 24 -15.91 23.74 15.66
N ASN A 25 -15.79 24.40 14.50
CA ASN A 25 -16.93 25.01 13.85
C ASN A 25 -17.36 24.18 12.64
N PRO A 26 -18.58 23.62 12.61
CA PRO A 26 -19.06 22.81 11.49
C PRO A 26 -19.16 23.58 10.17
N ARG A 27 -19.14 24.92 10.19
CA ARG A 27 -19.19 25.75 8.99
C ARG A 27 -17.85 25.86 8.27
N TRP A 28 -16.73 25.49 8.90
CA TRP A 28 -15.40 25.64 8.29
C TRP A 28 -15.25 24.88 6.98
N LEU A 29 -15.79 23.66 6.86
CA LEU A 29 -15.76 22.91 5.60
C LEU A 29 -16.47 23.66 4.47
N SER A 30 -17.72 24.07 4.69
CA SER A 30 -18.48 24.81 3.68
C SER A 30 -17.89 26.18 3.33
N ALA A 31 -17.20 26.81 4.29
CA ALA A 31 -16.47 28.06 4.05
C ALA A 31 -15.19 27.80 3.25
N GLY A 32 -14.50 26.69 3.55
CA GLY A 32 -13.34 26.23 2.82
C GLY A 32 -13.65 25.93 1.36
N GLU A 33 -14.71 25.15 1.08
CA GLU A 33 -15.17 24.84 -0.28
C GLU A 33 -15.46 26.10 -1.10
N LYS A 34 -16.17 27.07 -0.52
CA LYS A 34 -16.47 28.35 -1.17
C LYS A 34 -15.21 29.14 -1.48
N LEU A 35 -14.26 29.16 -0.54
CA LEU A 35 -13.02 29.89 -0.71
C LEU A 35 -12.08 29.20 -1.71
N SER A 36 -12.01 27.87 -1.73
CA SER A 36 -11.32 27.09 -2.77
C SER A 36 -11.85 27.44 -4.15
N ALA A 37 -13.18 27.37 -4.36
CA ALA A 37 -13.79 27.72 -5.65
C ALA A 37 -13.47 29.16 -6.08
N ARG A 38 -13.53 30.11 -5.15
CA ARG A 38 -13.16 31.52 -5.43
C ARG A 38 -11.70 31.67 -5.82
N LEU A 39 -10.79 30.98 -5.13
CA LEU A 39 -9.36 31.02 -5.44
C LEU A 39 -9.05 30.33 -6.77
N GLU A 40 -9.73 29.24 -7.10
CA GLU A 40 -9.61 28.58 -8.41
C GLU A 40 -10.01 29.53 -9.54
N GLU A 41 -11.10 30.29 -9.40
CA GLU A 41 -11.49 31.32 -10.38
C GLU A 41 -10.39 32.37 -10.60
N ILE A 42 -9.77 32.85 -9.51
CA ILE A 42 -8.72 33.88 -9.56
C ILE A 42 -7.42 33.32 -10.15
N LEU A 43 -7.06 32.08 -9.79
CA LEU A 43 -5.74 31.51 -10.05
C LEU A 43 -5.66 30.69 -11.34
N LYS A 44 -6.79 30.26 -11.89
CA LYS A 44 -6.86 29.50 -13.15
C LYS A 44 -6.08 30.12 -14.33
N PRO A 45 -6.10 31.45 -14.56
CA PRO A 45 -5.30 32.07 -15.61
C PRO A 45 -3.78 31.85 -15.46
N TYR A 46 -3.32 31.48 -14.27
CA TYR A 46 -1.90 31.27 -13.94
C TYR A 46 -1.52 29.79 -13.83
N GLY A 47 -2.39 28.88 -14.29
CA GLY A 47 -2.12 27.45 -14.35
C GLY A 47 -2.46 26.68 -13.07
N VAL A 48 -3.19 27.30 -12.13
CA VAL A 48 -3.73 26.60 -10.96
C VAL A 48 -5.03 25.91 -11.34
N MET A 49 -5.06 24.58 -11.24
CA MET A 49 -6.25 23.79 -11.58
C MET A 49 -7.13 23.47 -10.37
N HIS A 50 -6.52 23.33 -9.19
CA HIS A 50 -7.19 22.92 -7.96
C HIS A 50 -6.64 23.71 -6.77
N VAL A 51 -7.52 24.06 -5.83
CA VAL A 51 -7.14 24.66 -4.54
C VAL A 51 -7.66 23.79 -3.41
N GLU A 52 -6.74 23.28 -2.60
CA GLU A 52 -7.03 22.35 -1.51
C GLU A 52 -7.23 23.09 -0.19
N HIS A 53 -8.32 22.76 0.51
CA HIS A 53 -8.50 23.15 1.91
C HIS A 53 -7.71 22.19 2.80
N ILE A 54 -6.75 22.73 3.54
CA ILE A 54 -5.86 22.00 4.43
C ILE A 54 -5.89 22.58 5.85
N GLY A 55 -4.95 22.13 6.69
CA GLY A 55 -4.84 22.60 8.06
C GLY A 55 -5.96 22.07 8.94
N SER A 56 -6.07 22.63 10.14
CA SER A 56 -7.00 22.09 11.15
C SER A 56 -8.46 22.37 10.85
N THR A 57 -8.76 23.44 10.11
CA THR A 57 -10.13 23.82 9.77
C THR A 57 -10.74 22.93 8.68
N ALA A 58 -9.91 22.15 7.98
CA ALA A 58 -10.34 21.10 7.05
C ALA A 58 -10.74 19.77 7.75
N ILE A 59 -10.50 19.64 9.06
CA ILE A 59 -10.78 18.42 9.83
C ILE A 59 -12.03 18.61 10.70
N PRO A 60 -13.14 17.88 10.46
CA PRO A 60 -14.34 17.98 11.27
C PRO A 60 -14.10 17.68 12.74
N GLY A 61 -14.66 18.53 13.63
CA GLY A 61 -14.62 18.31 15.08
C GLY A 61 -13.28 18.67 15.74
N LEU A 62 -12.32 19.25 15.01
CA LEU A 62 -11.01 19.59 15.55
C LEU A 62 -10.94 21.06 16.02
N PRO A 63 -10.58 21.37 17.28
CA PRO A 63 -10.35 22.74 17.73
C PRO A 63 -9.21 23.39 16.93
N ALA A 64 -9.38 24.64 16.50
CA ALA A 64 -8.42 25.28 15.60
C ALA A 64 -8.40 26.80 15.80
N LYS A 65 -7.31 27.44 15.36
CA LYS A 65 -7.36 28.86 15.06
C LYS A 65 -8.42 29.04 13.95
N PRO A 66 -9.32 30.03 14.02
CA PRO A 66 -10.38 30.24 13.04
C PRO A 66 -9.83 30.87 11.75
N ILE A 67 -8.85 30.20 11.12
CA ILE A 67 -8.18 30.59 9.89
C ILE A 67 -8.32 29.43 8.91
N LEU A 68 -8.81 29.73 7.70
CA LEU A 68 -8.86 28.74 6.62
C LEU A 68 -7.48 28.66 5.96
N ASP A 69 -6.86 27.49 5.98
CA ASP A 69 -5.57 27.27 5.32
C ASP A 69 -5.79 26.64 3.94
N MET A 70 -5.44 27.36 2.89
CA MET A 70 -5.56 26.94 1.49
C MET A 70 -4.21 26.66 0.89
N MET A 71 -4.13 25.72 -0.04
CA MET A 71 -2.92 25.49 -0.81
C MET A 71 -3.20 25.17 -2.27
N ALA A 72 -2.24 25.51 -3.14
CA ALA A 72 -2.31 25.22 -4.57
C ALA A 72 -0.91 25.05 -5.16
N GLN A 73 -0.83 24.39 -6.31
CA GLN A 73 0.39 24.27 -7.09
C GLN A 73 0.40 25.23 -8.28
N VAL A 74 1.55 25.87 -8.52
CA VAL A 74 1.81 26.72 -9.69
C VAL A 74 2.96 26.15 -10.51
N PRO A 75 2.95 26.31 -11.85
CA PRO A 75 4.01 25.78 -12.72
C PRO A 75 5.35 26.53 -12.56
N SER A 76 5.30 27.83 -12.27
CA SER A 76 6.47 28.64 -11.95
C SER A 76 6.07 29.85 -11.09
N TYR A 77 7.05 30.58 -10.56
CA TYR A 77 6.83 31.85 -9.86
C TYR A 77 6.95 33.09 -10.78
N ASP A 78 7.08 32.90 -12.10
CA ASP A 78 7.26 34.03 -13.03
C ASP A 78 6.03 34.93 -13.08
N THR A 79 4.85 34.36 -12.86
CA THR A 79 3.57 35.06 -12.82
C THR A 79 3.21 35.59 -11.44
N LEU A 80 4.08 35.43 -10.43
CA LEU A 80 3.77 35.75 -9.03
C LEU A 80 3.32 37.19 -8.82
N LYS A 81 3.91 38.15 -9.54
CA LYS A 81 3.51 39.56 -9.46
C LYS A 81 2.05 39.74 -9.90
N MET A 82 1.67 39.13 -11.03
CA MET A 82 0.30 39.19 -11.55
C MET A 82 -0.68 38.44 -10.63
N ILE A 83 -0.27 37.30 -10.08
CA ILE A 83 -1.04 36.58 -9.06
C ILE A 83 -1.31 37.47 -7.84
N ALA A 84 -0.27 38.16 -7.34
CA ALA A 84 -0.41 39.04 -6.19
C ALA A 84 -1.33 40.24 -6.46
N GLU A 85 -1.25 40.84 -7.65
CA GLU A 85 -2.15 41.92 -8.08
C GLU A 85 -3.60 41.43 -8.19
N ALA A 86 -3.84 40.24 -8.74
CA ALA A 86 -5.19 39.67 -8.85
C ALA A 86 -5.78 39.31 -7.48
N LEU A 87 -4.99 38.68 -6.61
CA LEU A 87 -5.39 38.31 -5.25
C LEU A 87 -5.64 39.55 -4.36
N ALA A 88 -4.91 40.65 -4.57
CA ALA A 88 -5.11 41.89 -3.83
C ALA A 88 -6.50 42.51 -4.03
N LEU A 89 -7.15 42.27 -5.18
CA LEU A 89 -8.53 42.68 -5.44
C LEU A 89 -9.55 41.99 -4.51
N ASP A 90 -9.16 40.86 -3.91
CA ASP A 90 -9.96 40.07 -2.97
C ASP A 90 -9.36 40.16 -1.54
N ASN A 91 -8.62 41.24 -1.23
CA ASN A 91 -8.01 41.54 0.08
C ASN A 91 -6.93 40.55 0.56
N TRP A 92 -6.28 39.84 -0.36
CA TRP A 92 -5.11 39.02 -0.03
C TRP A 92 -3.84 39.84 -0.06
N ASN A 93 -3.01 39.63 0.95
CA ASN A 93 -1.74 40.32 1.11
C ASN A 93 -0.61 39.31 0.86
N TYR A 94 0.25 39.59 -0.11
CA TYR A 94 1.45 38.81 -0.33
C TYR A 94 2.44 39.02 0.82
N VAL A 95 2.93 37.94 1.41
CA VAL A 95 3.95 37.97 2.46
C VAL A 95 5.31 37.74 1.81
N PRO A 96 6.22 38.73 1.84
CA PRO A 96 7.55 38.60 1.26
C PRO A 96 8.32 37.40 1.87
N PRO A 97 9.12 36.67 1.09
CA PRO A 97 9.85 35.49 1.57
C PRO A 97 10.80 35.80 2.74
N GLU A 98 11.30 37.03 2.84
CA GLU A 98 12.17 37.51 3.92
C GLU A 98 11.43 37.60 5.27
N LEU A 99 10.10 37.73 5.23
CA LEU A 99 9.22 37.69 6.39
C LEU A 99 8.64 36.30 6.63
N ASP A 100 8.33 35.55 5.56
CA ASP A 100 7.78 34.21 5.68
C ASP A 100 8.81 33.20 6.20
N LEU A 101 10.09 33.32 5.84
CA LEU A 101 11.19 32.41 6.21
C LEU A 101 10.99 30.94 5.75
N ARG A 102 10.03 30.68 4.85
CA ARG A 102 9.78 29.37 4.21
C ARG A 102 10.00 29.51 2.70
N PRO A 103 11.25 29.43 2.19
CA PRO A 103 11.56 29.77 0.80
C PRO A 103 10.90 28.84 -0.24
N PHE A 104 10.48 27.64 0.19
CA PHE A 104 9.82 26.62 -0.62
C PHE A 104 8.37 26.97 -1.01
N ARG A 105 7.77 28.03 -0.46
CA ARG A 105 6.40 28.46 -0.78
C ARG A 105 6.31 29.93 -1.15
N ARG A 106 5.14 30.35 -1.64
CA ARG A 106 4.69 31.75 -1.64
C ARG A 106 3.45 31.86 -0.80
N PHE A 107 3.46 32.82 0.12
CA PHE A 107 2.47 32.89 1.19
C PHE A 107 1.63 34.15 1.06
N PHE A 108 0.32 33.99 1.18
CA PHE A 108 -0.64 35.07 1.17
C PHE A 108 -1.54 34.99 2.39
N VAL A 109 -1.92 36.15 2.92
CA VAL A 109 -2.81 36.27 4.07
C VAL A 109 -3.99 37.15 3.70
N GLN A 110 -5.19 36.62 3.85
CA GLN A 110 -6.42 37.41 3.82
C GLN A 110 -6.72 37.87 5.24
N ALA A 111 -6.89 39.18 5.42
CA ALA A 111 -7.18 39.77 6.72
C ALA A 111 -8.46 40.62 6.68
N ILE A 112 -9.28 40.51 7.72
CA ILE A 112 -10.50 41.30 7.94
C ILE A 112 -10.39 41.91 9.34
N ASP A 113 -10.61 43.23 9.46
CA ASP A 113 -10.51 43.97 10.73
C ASP A 113 -9.20 43.71 11.50
N ASP A 114 -8.07 43.83 10.80
CA ASP A 114 -6.71 43.54 11.31
C ASP A 114 -6.46 42.08 11.74
N ARG A 115 -7.36 41.13 11.41
CA ARG A 115 -7.21 39.71 11.77
C ARG A 115 -7.10 38.77 10.58
N SER A 116 -6.19 37.80 10.67
CA SER A 116 -6.07 36.74 9.65
C SER A 116 -7.33 35.86 9.64
N VAL A 117 -7.97 35.74 8.48
CA VAL A 117 -9.15 34.86 8.28
C VAL A 117 -8.86 33.70 7.33
N ALA A 118 -7.89 33.88 6.42
CA ALA A 118 -7.44 32.82 5.55
C ALA A 118 -5.96 32.97 5.19
N HIS A 119 -5.36 31.84 4.86
CA HIS A 119 -3.99 31.68 4.39
C HIS A 119 -4.02 30.97 3.04
N LEU A 120 -3.11 31.34 2.15
CA LEU A 120 -2.90 30.64 0.90
C LEU A 120 -1.42 30.34 0.73
N HIS A 121 -1.12 29.06 0.51
CA HIS A 121 0.21 28.54 0.27
C HIS A 121 0.34 28.10 -1.18
N LEU A 122 1.15 28.79 -1.97
CA LEU A 122 1.49 28.36 -3.32
C LEU A 122 2.80 27.58 -3.31
N TYR A 123 2.79 26.42 -3.93
CA TYR A 123 3.93 25.52 -4.10
C TYR A 123 4.25 25.36 -5.58
N LEU A 124 5.50 25.05 -5.91
CA LEU A 124 5.83 24.60 -7.27
C LEU A 124 5.34 23.16 -7.47
N LEU A 125 5.04 22.81 -8.73
CA LEU A 125 4.76 21.41 -9.11
C LEU A 125 5.90 20.48 -8.63
N GLY A 126 5.54 19.37 -7.98
CA GLY A 126 6.49 18.39 -7.47
C GLY A 126 7.10 18.68 -6.10
N GLU A 127 6.72 19.77 -5.43
CA GLU A 127 7.15 20.02 -4.04
C GLU A 127 6.50 19.02 -3.09
N HIS A 128 7.31 18.13 -2.51
CA HIS A 128 6.85 17.05 -1.62
C HIS A 128 6.02 17.53 -0.43
N ARG A 129 6.26 18.74 0.08
CA ARG A 129 5.47 19.29 1.20
C ARG A 129 4.00 19.50 0.85
N TYR A 130 3.67 19.72 -0.42
CA TYR A 130 2.27 19.77 -0.85
C TYR A 130 1.58 18.43 -0.58
N GLU A 131 2.22 17.34 -1.02
CA GLU A 131 1.71 15.98 -0.82
C GLU A 131 1.65 15.61 0.67
N GLU A 132 2.67 15.98 1.46
CA GLU A 132 2.69 15.72 2.90
C GLU A 132 1.53 16.41 3.64
N GLN A 133 1.09 17.59 3.20
CA GLN A 133 -0.08 18.26 3.78
C GLN A 133 -1.38 17.49 3.47
N LEU A 134 -1.55 16.99 2.23
CA LEU A 134 -2.70 16.16 1.86
C LEU A 134 -2.72 14.86 2.63
N VAL A 135 -1.60 14.13 2.63
CA VAL A 135 -1.45 12.85 3.32
C VAL A 135 -1.75 13.01 4.81
N PHE A 136 -1.26 14.08 5.44
CA PHE A 136 -1.54 14.36 6.84
C PHE A 136 -3.02 14.73 7.07
N ARG A 137 -3.61 15.60 6.26
CA ARG A 137 -5.03 15.95 6.36
C ARG A 137 -5.91 14.71 6.24
N ASP A 138 -5.69 13.91 5.21
CA ASP A 138 -6.51 12.75 4.88
C ASP A 138 -6.34 11.64 5.93
N ALA A 139 -5.14 11.50 6.50
CA ALA A 139 -4.90 10.65 7.67
C ALA A 139 -5.77 11.03 8.88
N LEU A 140 -5.94 12.32 9.17
CA LEU A 140 -6.78 12.76 10.28
C LEU A 140 -8.28 12.61 9.96
N LEU A 141 -8.68 12.74 8.69
CA LEU A 141 -10.06 12.49 8.25
C LEU A 141 -10.43 11.00 8.38
N ASP A 142 -9.51 10.11 8.02
CA ASP A 142 -9.69 8.65 8.09
C ASP A 142 -9.64 8.13 9.54
N ARG A 143 -8.72 8.67 10.36
CA ARG A 143 -8.44 8.14 11.71
C ARG A 143 -8.81 9.10 12.82
N ARG A 144 -9.99 8.85 13.39
CA ARG A 144 -10.52 9.60 14.55
C ARG A 144 -9.55 9.66 15.73
N GLU A 145 -8.80 8.59 16.00
CA GLU A 145 -7.80 8.54 17.07
C GLU A 145 -6.66 9.56 16.87
N TRP A 146 -6.17 9.71 15.64
CA TRP A 146 -5.11 10.67 15.31
C TRP A 146 -5.63 12.10 15.34
N ALA A 147 -6.85 12.34 14.86
CA ALA A 147 -7.50 13.65 14.97
C ALA A 147 -7.65 14.09 16.43
N MET A 148 -8.08 13.19 17.33
CA MET A 148 -8.18 13.47 18.76
C MET A 148 -6.83 13.79 19.38
N ALA A 149 -5.81 12.96 19.14
CA ALA A 149 -4.47 13.16 19.67
C ALA A 149 -3.87 14.49 19.20
N TYR A 150 -4.05 14.84 17.92
CA TYR A 150 -3.59 16.10 17.37
C TYR A 150 -4.36 17.30 17.95
N GLY A 151 -5.67 17.14 18.18
CA GLY A 151 -6.50 18.16 18.84
C GLY A 151 -6.02 18.47 20.24
N GLN A 152 -5.78 17.43 21.04
CA GLN A 152 -5.28 17.55 22.41
C GLN A 152 -3.91 18.22 22.47
N LEU A 153 -2.96 17.78 21.62
CA LEU A 153 -1.64 18.39 21.51
C LEU A 153 -1.73 19.90 21.26
N LYS A 154 -2.61 20.33 20.35
CA LYS A 154 -2.75 21.76 20.04
C LYS A 154 -3.27 22.57 21.22
N VAL A 155 -4.17 22.02 22.02
CA VAL A 155 -4.67 22.69 23.22
C VAL A 155 -3.52 22.93 24.19
N GLU A 156 -2.71 21.90 24.46
CA GLU A 156 -1.52 21.98 25.33
C GLU A 156 -0.49 23.00 24.80
N LEU A 157 -0.20 22.96 23.50
CA LEU A 157 0.75 23.87 22.87
C LEU A 157 0.25 25.32 22.84
N ALA A 158 -1.05 25.54 22.68
CA ALA A 158 -1.63 26.89 22.69
C ALA A 158 -1.56 27.53 24.09
N GLU A 159 -1.61 26.73 25.15
CA GLU A 159 -1.36 27.20 26.52
C GLU A 159 0.12 27.52 26.75
N LEU A 160 1.02 26.63 26.31
CA LEU A 160 2.47 26.77 26.51
C LEU A 160 3.08 27.92 25.69
N TYR A 161 2.64 28.13 24.46
CA TYR A 161 3.20 29.09 23.50
C TYR A 161 2.23 30.21 23.11
N ARG A 162 1.36 30.64 24.05
CA ARG A 162 0.32 31.65 23.82
C ARG A 162 0.79 32.90 23.08
N HIS A 163 1.98 33.39 23.43
CA HIS A 163 2.57 34.63 22.90
C HIS A 163 3.67 34.37 21.85
N ASP A 164 3.87 33.10 21.44
CA ASP A 164 4.89 32.72 20.46
C ASP A 164 4.28 31.80 19.39
N ARG A 165 3.76 32.43 18.33
CA ARG A 165 3.10 31.74 17.20
C ARG A 165 4.06 30.83 16.43
N GLU A 166 5.35 31.18 16.36
CA GLU A 166 6.34 30.36 15.66
C GLU A 166 6.68 29.12 16.47
N ALA A 167 6.93 29.26 17.78
CA ALA A 167 7.15 28.11 18.66
C ALA A 167 5.94 27.17 18.68
N TYR A 168 4.71 27.71 18.75
CA TYR A 168 3.49 26.91 18.61
C TYR A 168 3.45 26.14 17.29
N THR A 169 3.87 26.76 16.19
CA THR A 169 3.87 26.13 14.86
C THR A 169 4.89 25.00 14.80
N ASN A 170 6.10 25.24 15.28
CA ASN A 170 7.21 24.30 15.24
C ASN A 170 7.01 23.10 16.17
N ALA A 171 6.41 23.31 17.36
CA ALA A 171 6.20 22.26 18.35
C ALA A 171 5.22 21.15 17.89
N LYS A 172 4.55 21.31 16.76
CA LYS A 172 3.70 20.27 16.14
C LYS A 172 4.48 19.34 15.20
N ALA A 173 5.71 19.69 14.83
CA ALA A 173 6.47 19.00 13.78
C ALA A 173 6.64 17.52 14.09
N ASP A 174 7.10 17.15 15.29
CA ASP A 174 7.35 15.77 15.70
C ASP A 174 6.12 14.87 15.53
N PHE A 175 4.92 15.39 15.87
CA PHE A 175 3.67 14.65 15.72
C PHE A 175 3.32 14.42 14.25
N ILE A 176 3.46 15.46 13.42
CA ILE A 176 3.20 15.39 11.98
C ILE A 176 4.17 14.41 11.32
N GLU A 177 5.47 14.52 11.60
CA GLU A 177 6.50 13.64 11.06
C GLU A 177 6.28 12.19 11.45
N LYS A 178 5.87 11.93 12.70
CA LYS A 178 5.53 10.57 13.16
C LYS A 178 4.40 9.94 12.33
N ILE A 179 3.30 10.66 12.11
CA ILE A 179 2.16 10.14 11.32
C ILE A 179 2.58 9.89 9.87
N LEU A 180 3.29 10.85 9.26
CA LEU A 180 3.79 10.69 7.89
C LEU A 180 4.73 9.49 7.76
N HIS A 181 5.60 9.26 8.74
CA HIS A 181 6.48 8.11 8.78
C HIS A 181 5.71 6.79 8.93
N GLU A 182 4.74 6.70 9.84
CA GLU A 182 3.90 5.51 10.02
C GLU A 182 3.15 5.13 8.73
N LEU A 183 2.62 6.13 8.01
CA LEU A 183 1.98 5.92 6.72
C LEU A 183 2.95 5.48 5.63
N LYS A 184 4.12 6.13 5.52
CA LYS A 184 5.17 5.73 4.58
C LYS A 184 5.60 4.27 4.82
N VAL A 185 5.84 3.87 6.07
CA VAL A 185 6.19 2.47 6.43
C VAL A 185 5.09 1.49 6.07
N LYS A 186 3.82 1.82 6.31
CA LYS A 186 2.69 0.95 5.96
C LYS A 186 2.59 0.73 4.45
N VAL A 187 2.67 1.82 3.66
CA VAL A 187 2.65 1.75 2.20
C VAL A 187 3.82 0.89 1.69
N THR A 188 5.04 1.11 2.20
CA THR A 188 6.20 0.30 1.80
C THR A 188 6.01 -1.18 2.15
N ARG A 189 5.44 -1.50 3.32
CA ARG A 189 5.16 -2.89 3.73
C ARG A 189 4.14 -3.57 2.84
N ASP A 190 3.08 -2.86 2.44
CA ASP A 190 2.05 -3.36 1.53
C ASP A 190 2.58 -3.48 0.08
N MET A 191 3.71 -2.83 -0.23
CA MET A 191 4.42 -2.91 -1.52
C MET A 191 5.54 -3.98 -1.56
N ILE A 192 5.93 -4.59 -0.45
CA ILE A 192 6.87 -5.73 -0.45
C ILE A 192 6.09 -6.98 -0.87
N PRO A 193 6.43 -7.65 -1.99
CA PRO A 193 5.75 -8.86 -2.43
C PRO A 193 5.77 -9.93 -1.32
N ASP A 194 4.63 -10.54 -1.01
CA ASP A 194 4.59 -11.71 -0.13
C ASP A 194 5.35 -12.85 -0.80
N LEU A 195 6.63 -12.98 -0.43
CA LEU A 195 7.53 -13.99 -1.01
C LEU A 195 7.06 -15.42 -0.75
N LYS A 196 6.23 -15.64 0.28
CA LYS A 196 5.66 -16.95 0.61
C LYS A 196 4.36 -17.24 -0.15
N TYR A 197 3.66 -16.21 -0.64
CA TYR A 197 2.43 -16.35 -1.44
C TYR A 197 2.40 -15.36 -2.61
N PRO A 198 3.31 -15.49 -3.61
CA PRO A 198 3.47 -14.51 -4.68
C PRO A 198 2.24 -14.36 -5.59
N ILE A 199 1.33 -15.34 -5.58
CA ILE A 199 0.05 -15.29 -6.32
C ILE A 199 -1.18 -15.37 -5.38
N GLY A 200 -0.98 -15.06 -4.09
CA GLY A 200 -1.97 -15.26 -3.04
C GLY A 200 -2.23 -16.73 -2.69
N ARG A 201 -3.16 -16.96 -1.76
CA ARG A 201 -3.59 -18.31 -1.33
C ARG A 201 -4.72 -18.84 -2.22
N PHE A 202 -4.82 -20.16 -2.33
CA PHE A 202 -5.97 -20.78 -2.99
C PHE A 202 -7.28 -20.34 -2.32
N LYS A 203 -8.19 -19.80 -3.12
CA LYS A 203 -9.55 -19.44 -2.75
C LYS A 203 -10.48 -19.86 -3.87
N HIS A 204 -11.58 -20.50 -3.52
CA HIS A 204 -12.68 -20.77 -4.44
C HIS A 204 -13.98 -20.55 -3.67
N GLU A 205 -14.90 -19.81 -4.27
CA GLU A 205 -16.22 -19.51 -3.73
C GLU A 205 -17.27 -19.92 -4.74
N GLY A 206 -18.39 -20.46 -4.25
CA GLY A 206 -19.48 -20.94 -5.09
C GLY A 206 -19.30 -22.38 -5.60
N PRO A 207 -20.19 -22.84 -6.50
CA PRO A 207 -20.15 -24.18 -7.05
C PRO A 207 -19.03 -24.34 -8.10
N ILE A 208 -18.36 -25.49 -8.08
CA ILE A 208 -17.36 -25.85 -9.09
C ILE A 208 -18.08 -26.38 -10.34
N THR A 209 -18.05 -25.62 -11.43
CA THR A 209 -18.65 -26.01 -12.72
C THR A 209 -17.73 -26.93 -13.54
N SER A 210 -18.27 -27.60 -14.55
CA SER A 210 -17.49 -28.41 -15.49
C SER A 210 -16.45 -27.55 -16.23
N GLU A 211 -16.78 -26.30 -16.60
CA GLU A 211 -15.85 -25.37 -17.23
C GLU A 211 -14.73 -24.91 -16.28
N GLN A 212 -15.03 -24.80 -14.97
CA GLN A 212 -13.99 -24.51 -13.98
C GLN A 212 -13.06 -25.70 -13.78
N ARG A 213 -13.60 -26.93 -13.80
CA ARG A 213 -12.77 -28.15 -13.74
C ARG A 213 -11.89 -28.29 -14.97
N GLU A 214 -12.42 -28.09 -16.18
CA GLU A 214 -11.60 -28.19 -17.41
C GLU A 214 -10.43 -27.20 -17.38
N ARG A 215 -10.66 -25.95 -16.96
CA ARG A 215 -9.58 -24.97 -16.77
C ARG A 215 -8.51 -25.44 -15.78
N TRP A 216 -8.91 -26.05 -14.66
CA TRP A 216 -7.94 -26.60 -13.70
C TRP A 216 -7.22 -27.84 -14.22
N ILE A 217 -7.86 -28.68 -15.04
CA ILE A 217 -7.21 -29.81 -15.70
C ILE A 217 -6.16 -29.29 -16.68
N ASP A 218 -6.46 -28.24 -17.45
CA ASP A 218 -5.50 -27.60 -18.34
C ASP A 218 -4.32 -26.98 -17.57
N GLU A 219 -4.57 -26.38 -16.40
CA GLU A 219 -3.51 -25.90 -15.50
C GLU A 219 -2.63 -27.04 -14.96
N ILE A 220 -3.21 -28.20 -14.62
CA ILE A 220 -2.46 -29.40 -14.25
C ILE A 220 -1.64 -29.87 -15.46
N GLU A 221 -2.23 -30.03 -16.63
CA GLU A 221 -1.55 -30.56 -17.82
C GLU A 221 -0.41 -29.66 -18.30
N SER A 222 -0.55 -28.33 -18.16
CA SER A 222 0.46 -27.36 -18.58
C SER A 222 1.60 -27.14 -17.58
N LEU A 223 1.48 -27.62 -16.34
CA LEU A 223 2.50 -27.43 -15.30
C LEU A 223 3.91 -27.86 -15.71
N PRO A 224 4.14 -29.04 -16.33
CA PRO A 224 5.47 -29.47 -16.73
C PRO A 224 6.14 -28.47 -17.69
N THR A 225 5.40 -27.94 -18.66
CA THR A 225 5.90 -26.94 -19.61
C THR A 225 6.23 -25.61 -18.92
N MET A 226 5.35 -25.14 -18.03
CA MET A 226 5.59 -23.91 -17.26
C MET A 226 6.84 -24.04 -16.37
N LEU A 227 7.00 -25.20 -15.72
CA LEU A 227 8.13 -25.47 -14.84
C LEU A 227 9.44 -25.54 -15.63
N LEU A 228 9.48 -26.25 -16.75
CA LEU A 228 10.67 -26.31 -17.62
C LEU A 228 11.08 -24.92 -18.12
N LYS A 229 10.10 -24.07 -18.48
CA LYS A 229 10.37 -22.68 -18.87
C LYS A 229 10.94 -21.86 -17.70
N ALA A 230 10.42 -22.03 -16.49
CA ALA A 230 10.91 -21.31 -15.31
C ALA A 230 12.35 -21.71 -14.94
N LEU A 231 12.72 -22.97 -15.18
CA LEU A 231 14.04 -23.54 -14.91
C LEU A 231 15.06 -23.34 -16.05
N ALA A 232 14.62 -22.87 -17.21
CA ALA A 232 15.49 -22.70 -18.36
C ALA A 232 16.68 -21.78 -18.03
N ASP A 233 17.87 -22.25 -18.41
CA ASP A 233 19.16 -21.56 -18.28
C ASP A 233 19.63 -21.29 -16.85
N LEU A 234 19.00 -21.90 -15.83
CA LEU A 234 19.50 -21.80 -14.45
C LEU A 234 20.74 -22.67 -14.23
N SER A 235 21.80 -22.09 -13.64
CA SER A 235 22.97 -22.83 -13.16
C SER A 235 22.67 -23.61 -11.87
N ASP A 236 23.55 -24.52 -11.48
CA ASP A 236 23.39 -25.24 -10.21
C ASP A 236 23.40 -24.29 -9.00
N GLU A 237 24.23 -23.25 -9.01
CA GLU A 237 24.23 -22.22 -7.95
C GLU A 237 22.90 -21.47 -7.87
N GLN A 238 22.26 -21.19 -9.01
CA GLN A 238 20.93 -20.56 -9.05
C GLN A 238 19.84 -21.52 -8.59
N LEU A 239 19.95 -22.81 -8.94
CA LEU A 239 19.04 -23.86 -8.45
C LEU A 239 19.15 -24.03 -6.92
N ASP A 240 20.34 -23.83 -6.36
CA ASP A 240 20.61 -23.94 -4.92
C ASP A 240 20.35 -22.64 -4.15
N THR A 241 19.77 -21.63 -4.80
CA THR A 241 19.39 -20.36 -4.15
C THR A 241 17.99 -20.46 -3.51
N PRO A 242 17.83 -20.07 -2.22
CA PRO A 242 16.52 -19.99 -1.58
C PRO A 242 15.56 -19.01 -2.28
N TYR A 243 14.32 -19.42 -2.55
CA TYR A 243 13.32 -18.54 -3.19
C TYR A 243 12.88 -17.37 -2.30
N ARG A 244 13.14 -17.44 -0.99
CA ARG A 244 12.93 -16.38 -0.01
C ARG A 244 13.87 -16.61 1.19
N PRO A 245 14.08 -15.62 2.08
CA PRO A 245 14.78 -15.83 3.33
C PRO A 245 14.16 -17.00 4.13
N ASP A 246 15.02 -17.90 4.61
CA ASP A 246 14.65 -19.12 5.35
C ASP A 246 13.64 -20.03 4.59
N GLY A 247 13.61 -19.93 3.26
CA GLY A 247 12.82 -20.76 2.37
C GLY A 247 13.63 -21.90 1.77
N TRP A 248 12.94 -22.78 1.04
CA TRP A 248 13.58 -23.81 0.24
C TRP A 248 14.34 -23.23 -0.95
N THR A 249 15.34 -23.96 -1.42
CA THR A 249 16.00 -23.68 -2.71
C THR A 249 15.06 -23.94 -3.89
N VAL A 250 15.40 -23.40 -5.06
CA VAL A 250 14.66 -23.73 -6.30
C VAL A 250 14.67 -25.24 -6.54
N ARG A 251 15.82 -25.91 -6.34
CA ARG A 251 15.95 -27.37 -6.45
C ARG A 251 14.96 -28.10 -5.55
N GLN A 252 14.94 -27.78 -4.26
CA GLN A 252 14.00 -28.36 -3.29
C GLN A 252 12.55 -28.12 -3.67
N VAL A 253 12.21 -26.91 -4.17
CA VAL A 253 10.86 -26.62 -4.67
C VAL A 253 10.47 -27.53 -5.83
N VAL A 254 11.38 -27.76 -6.79
CA VAL A 254 11.12 -28.64 -7.94
C VAL A 254 10.86 -30.08 -7.51
N HIS A 255 11.69 -30.62 -6.60
CA HIS A 255 11.50 -31.96 -6.08
C HIS A 255 10.20 -32.09 -5.29
N HIS A 256 9.87 -31.10 -4.44
CA HIS A 256 8.61 -31.04 -3.71
C HIS A 256 7.38 -31.04 -4.62
N ILE A 257 7.41 -30.35 -5.77
CA ILE A 257 6.30 -30.41 -6.74
C ILE A 257 6.06 -31.87 -7.15
N GLY A 258 7.14 -32.61 -7.49
CA GLY A 258 7.06 -34.03 -7.84
C GLY A 258 6.44 -34.88 -6.73
N ASP A 259 6.94 -34.76 -5.51
CA ASP A 259 6.47 -35.53 -4.36
C ASP A 259 5.02 -35.23 -3.98
N SER A 260 4.68 -33.94 -3.92
CA SER A 260 3.34 -33.47 -3.55
C SER A 260 2.30 -33.92 -4.57
N HIS A 261 2.63 -33.83 -5.86
CA HIS A 261 1.72 -34.20 -6.93
C HIS A 261 1.58 -35.72 -7.06
N LEU A 262 2.65 -36.49 -6.81
CA LEU A 262 2.58 -37.95 -6.74
C LEU A 262 1.65 -38.41 -5.61
N ASN A 263 1.80 -37.81 -4.42
CA ASN A 263 0.91 -38.06 -3.29
C ASN A 263 -0.55 -37.72 -3.64
N SER A 264 -0.78 -36.57 -4.28
CA SER A 264 -2.13 -36.16 -4.69
C SER A 264 -2.77 -37.12 -5.70
N PHE A 265 -2.04 -37.51 -6.74
CA PHE A 265 -2.52 -38.48 -7.72
C PHE A 265 -2.94 -39.80 -7.06
N ALA A 266 -2.16 -40.29 -6.09
CA ALA A 266 -2.53 -41.47 -5.30
C ALA A 266 -3.82 -41.23 -4.49
N ARG A 267 -3.97 -40.06 -3.85
CA ARG A 267 -5.20 -39.70 -3.09
C ARG A 267 -6.44 -39.68 -3.97
N PHE A 268 -6.34 -39.19 -5.20
CA PHE A 268 -7.45 -39.26 -6.17
C PHE A 268 -7.84 -40.71 -6.46
N LYS A 269 -6.86 -41.59 -6.66
CA LYS A 269 -7.12 -43.01 -6.91
C LYS A 269 -7.83 -43.66 -5.72
N LEU A 270 -7.30 -43.47 -4.51
CA LEU A 270 -7.90 -44.00 -3.28
C LEU A 270 -9.35 -43.51 -3.13
N ALA A 271 -9.60 -42.21 -3.26
CA ALA A 271 -10.93 -41.62 -3.13
C ALA A 271 -11.94 -42.15 -4.16
N LEU A 272 -11.47 -42.59 -5.34
CA LEU A 272 -12.35 -43.19 -6.34
C LEU A 272 -12.71 -44.65 -6.05
N THR A 273 -11.80 -45.37 -5.38
CA THR A 273 -11.89 -46.83 -5.18
C THR A 273 -12.32 -47.24 -3.77
N GLU A 274 -12.37 -46.29 -2.83
CA GLU A 274 -12.71 -46.51 -1.43
C GLU A 274 -13.79 -45.51 -0.96
N GLU A 275 -14.55 -45.87 0.07
CA GLU A 275 -15.50 -44.96 0.71
C GLU A 275 -14.78 -44.03 1.68
N GLN A 276 -14.62 -42.75 1.30
CA GLN A 276 -14.00 -41.69 2.10
C GLN A 276 -12.71 -42.14 2.82
N PRO A 277 -11.66 -42.55 2.08
CA PRO A 277 -10.45 -43.07 2.70
C PRO A 277 -9.75 -42.01 3.54
N ALA A 278 -9.16 -42.44 4.65
CA ALA A 278 -8.20 -41.62 5.40
C ALA A 278 -6.84 -41.64 4.68
N ILE A 279 -6.43 -40.52 4.10
CA ILE A 279 -5.16 -40.43 3.37
C ILE A 279 -3.97 -40.37 4.31
N LYS A 280 -2.80 -40.81 3.84
CA LYS A 280 -1.54 -40.70 4.58
C LYS A 280 -0.94 -39.29 4.45
N PRO A 281 -0.78 -38.53 5.56
CA PRO A 281 0.00 -37.30 5.54
C PRO A 281 1.50 -37.63 5.45
N TYR A 282 2.27 -36.69 4.94
CA TYR A 282 3.73 -36.76 4.91
C TYR A 282 4.32 -35.44 5.42
N TYR A 283 5.55 -35.50 5.93
CA TYR A 283 6.28 -34.36 6.47
C TYR A 283 7.09 -33.71 5.34
N GLU A 284 6.46 -32.84 4.55
CA GLU A 284 7.08 -32.21 3.38
C GLU A 284 8.41 -31.51 3.72
N GLU A 285 8.51 -30.90 4.90
CA GLU A 285 9.71 -30.25 5.39
C GLU A 285 10.87 -31.22 5.62
N ARG A 286 10.57 -32.48 5.94
CA ARG A 286 11.56 -33.53 6.13
C ARG A 286 11.95 -34.20 4.83
N TRP A 287 11.04 -34.26 3.86
CA TRP A 287 11.32 -34.80 2.53
C TRP A 287 12.24 -33.85 1.76
N ALA A 288 11.99 -32.54 1.85
CA ALA A 288 12.79 -31.52 1.17
C ALA A 288 14.27 -31.47 1.60
N ILE A 289 14.64 -32.06 2.74
CA ILE A 289 16.04 -32.11 3.23
C ILE A 289 16.71 -33.46 2.98
N LEU A 290 16.04 -34.42 2.34
CA LEU A 290 16.67 -35.67 1.93
C LEU A 290 17.61 -35.43 0.74
N PRO A 291 18.69 -36.22 0.58
CA PRO A 291 19.69 -35.98 -0.47
C PRO A 291 19.13 -35.94 -1.90
N ASP A 292 18.07 -36.71 -2.17
CA ASP A 292 17.41 -36.72 -3.48
C ASP A 292 16.59 -35.45 -3.75
N ALA A 293 16.22 -34.70 -2.71
CA ALA A 293 15.53 -33.42 -2.82
C ALA A 293 16.46 -32.21 -2.64
N SER A 294 17.55 -32.34 -1.89
CA SER A 294 18.47 -31.23 -1.62
C SER A 294 19.58 -31.08 -2.65
N ASP A 295 20.00 -32.18 -3.30
CA ASP A 295 21.24 -32.20 -4.10
C ASP A 295 21.05 -32.77 -5.51
N ALA A 296 19.99 -33.55 -5.77
CA ALA A 296 19.86 -34.25 -7.04
C ALA A 296 19.58 -33.31 -8.23
N PRO A 297 19.89 -33.74 -9.47
CA PRO A 297 19.51 -32.99 -10.67
C PRO A 297 17.99 -32.84 -10.79
N VAL A 298 17.52 -31.60 -10.99
CA VAL A 298 16.08 -31.30 -11.14
C VAL A 298 15.41 -32.06 -12.28
N GLN A 299 16.18 -32.55 -13.26
CA GLN A 299 15.72 -33.35 -14.39
C GLN A 299 15.04 -34.66 -13.97
N LEU A 300 15.42 -35.23 -12.82
CA LEU A 300 14.76 -36.41 -12.26
C LEU A 300 13.29 -36.12 -11.94
N SER A 301 13.03 -35.00 -11.27
CA SER A 301 11.67 -34.59 -10.92
C SER A 301 10.91 -33.99 -12.09
N THR A 302 11.53 -33.22 -12.99
CA THR A 302 10.80 -32.71 -14.18
C THR A 302 10.35 -33.83 -15.12
N SER A 303 11.14 -34.90 -15.25
CA SER A 303 10.75 -36.11 -16.00
C SER A 303 9.59 -36.84 -15.32
N LEU A 304 9.66 -37.01 -13.99
CA LEU A 304 8.58 -37.60 -13.18
C LEU A 304 7.28 -36.78 -13.32
N ILE A 305 7.37 -35.47 -13.13
CA ILE A 305 6.23 -34.53 -13.21
C ILE A 305 5.59 -34.61 -14.60
N SER A 306 6.39 -34.65 -15.68
CA SER A 306 5.86 -34.73 -17.04
C SER A 306 5.01 -35.98 -17.27
N GLY A 307 5.54 -37.16 -16.92
CA GLY A 307 4.80 -38.41 -17.08
C GLY A 307 3.59 -38.51 -16.14
N LEU A 308 3.76 -38.07 -14.89
CA LEU A 308 2.69 -38.05 -13.90
C LEU A 308 1.53 -37.16 -14.35
N HIS A 309 1.82 -35.94 -14.77
CA HIS A 309 0.79 -34.96 -15.16
C HIS A 309 0.08 -35.35 -16.45
N ALA A 310 0.76 -35.92 -17.44
CA ALA A 310 0.11 -36.48 -18.62
C ALA A 310 -0.89 -37.59 -18.24
N ARG A 311 -0.48 -38.51 -17.37
CA ARG A 311 -1.35 -39.57 -16.86
C ARG A 311 -2.50 -39.01 -16.00
N TRP A 312 -2.22 -37.99 -15.19
CA TRP A 312 -3.19 -37.40 -14.29
C TRP A 312 -4.25 -36.62 -15.06
N ALA A 313 -3.87 -35.80 -16.04
CA ALA A 313 -4.79 -35.08 -16.91
C ALA A 313 -5.70 -36.05 -17.68
N TYR A 314 -5.13 -37.10 -18.30
CA TYR A 314 -5.92 -38.15 -18.95
C TYR A 314 -6.93 -38.79 -18.00
N PHE A 315 -6.50 -39.11 -16.78
CA PHE A 315 -7.37 -39.69 -15.76
C PHE A 315 -8.46 -38.73 -15.27
N LEU A 316 -8.15 -37.45 -15.06
CA LEU A 316 -9.11 -36.43 -14.66
C LEU A 316 -10.19 -36.25 -15.73
N ARG A 317 -9.82 -36.12 -17.01
CA ARG A 317 -10.80 -35.98 -18.11
C ARG A 317 -11.72 -37.19 -18.28
N ALA A 318 -11.33 -38.35 -17.75
CA ALA A 318 -12.16 -39.55 -17.74
C ALA A 318 -13.12 -39.66 -16.54
N MET A 319 -12.99 -38.79 -15.53
CA MET A 319 -13.86 -38.80 -14.35
C MET A 319 -15.25 -38.25 -14.67
N THR A 320 -16.27 -38.84 -14.04
CA THR A 320 -17.65 -38.35 -14.11
C THR A 320 -17.93 -37.23 -13.10
N GLU A 321 -19.05 -36.54 -13.25
CA GLU A 321 -19.54 -35.56 -12.25
C GLU A 321 -19.67 -36.17 -10.84
N THR A 322 -20.15 -37.42 -10.75
CA THR A 322 -20.26 -38.15 -9.48
C THR A 322 -18.91 -38.53 -8.89
N ASP A 323 -17.91 -38.79 -9.74
CA ASP A 323 -16.55 -39.07 -9.29
C ASP A 323 -15.90 -37.85 -8.66
N TYR A 324 -16.06 -36.67 -9.25
CA TYR A 324 -15.57 -35.42 -8.68
C TYR A 324 -16.18 -35.08 -7.32
N ALA A 325 -17.38 -35.58 -7.04
CA ALA A 325 -18.05 -35.42 -5.75
C ALA A 325 -17.54 -36.37 -4.67
N LYS A 326 -16.74 -37.39 -5.00
CA LYS A 326 -16.12 -38.28 -4.01
C LYS A 326 -15.15 -37.51 -3.13
N THR A 327 -14.91 -38.04 -1.94
CA THR A 327 -14.15 -37.36 -0.89
C THR A 327 -13.07 -38.26 -0.31
N PHE A 328 -12.10 -37.64 0.35
CA PHE A 328 -11.19 -38.31 1.27
C PHE A 328 -11.06 -37.51 2.56
N PHE A 329 -10.66 -38.17 3.65
CA PHE A 329 -10.39 -37.54 4.93
C PHE A 329 -8.89 -37.29 5.11
N HIS A 330 -8.50 -36.06 5.45
CA HIS A 330 -7.12 -35.70 5.77
C HIS A 330 -6.92 -35.65 7.29
N PRO A 331 -6.21 -36.62 7.91
CA PRO A 331 -6.15 -36.74 9.36
C PRO A 331 -5.48 -35.56 10.07
N SER A 332 -4.42 -34.97 9.49
CA SER A 332 -3.73 -33.85 10.14
C SER A 332 -4.52 -32.54 10.17
N SER A 333 -5.30 -32.25 9.13
CA SER A 333 -6.15 -31.05 9.07
C SER A 333 -7.58 -31.31 9.56
N GLN A 334 -7.90 -32.57 9.86
CA GLN A 334 -9.23 -33.06 10.20
C GLN A 334 -10.31 -32.62 9.19
N ARG A 335 -9.94 -32.49 7.91
CA ARG A 335 -10.82 -32.00 6.85
C ARG A 335 -11.23 -33.15 5.94
N ILE A 336 -12.51 -33.18 5.59
CA ILE A 336 -13.02 -33.95 4.45
C ILE A 336 -12.88 -33.05 3.21
N SER A 337 -12.19 -33.54 2.18
CA SER A 337 -11.96 -32.80 0.94
C SER A 337 -12.61 -33.53 -0.22
N ARG A 338 -13.32 -32.78 -1.06
CA ARG A 338 -13.84 -33.29 -2.34
C ARG A 338 -12.75 -33.30 -3.41
N LEU A 339 -12.88 -34.18 -4.40
CA LEU A 339 -11.91 -34.27 -5.48
C LEU A 339 -11.90 -33.04 -6.40
N ASP A 340 -13.05 -32.40 -6.63
CA ASP A 340 -13.13 -31.14 -7.38
C ASP A 340 -12.42 -29.97 -6.69
N GLU A 341 -12.60 -29.79 -5.37
CA GLU A 341 -11.84 -28.80 -4.59
C GLU A 341 -10.35 -29.10 -4.60
N THR A 342 -9.99 -30.38 -4.49
CA THR A 342 -8.59 -30.83 -4.50
C THR A 342 -7.93 -30.58 -5.85
N LEU A 343 -8.66 -30.77 -6.96
CA LEU A 343 -8.20 -30.43 -8.30
C LEU A 343 -7.82 -28.94 -8.37
N GLY A 344 -8.70 -28.04 -7.93
CA GLY A 344 -8.42 -26.61 -7.92
C GLY A 344 -7.24 -26.24 -7.03
N LEU A 345 -7.12 -26.86 -5.86
CA LEU A 345 -5.98 -26.66 -4.96
C LEU A 345 -4.66 -27.03 -5.62
N TYR A 346 -4.60 -28.16 -6.32
CA TYR A 346 -3.35 -28.62 -6.96
C TYR A 346 -3.02 -27.88 -8.26
N ALA A 347 -4.03 -27.38 -8.98
CA ALA A 347 -3.83 -26.44 -10.07
C ALA A 347 -3.18 -25.13 -9.56
N TRP A 348 -3.71 -24.57 -8.47
CA TRP A 348 -3.08 -23.43 -7.78
C TRP A 348 -1.68 -23.77 -7.25
N HIS A 349 -1.49 -24.92 -6.60
CA HIS A 349 -0.22 -25.33 -6.00
C HIS A 349 0.92 -25.38 -7.04
N GLY A 350 0.65 -25.94 -8.23
CA GLY A 350 1.60 -25.94 -9.33
C GLY A 350 2.01 -24.52 -9.75
N ARG A 351 1.03 -23.64 -10.03
CA ARG A 351 1.30 -22.24 -10.40
C ARG A 351 1.99 -21.46 -9.29
N HIS A 352 1.63 -21.74 -8.04
CA HIS A 352 2.20 -21.11 -6.86
C HIS A 352 3.70 -21.38 -6.73
N HIS A 353 4.13 -22.63 -6.89
CA HIS A 353 5.55 -22.96 -6.84
C HIS A 353 6.33 -22.50 -8.07
N VAL A 354 5.72 -22.51 -9.27
CA VAL A 354 6.32 -21.85 -10.44
C VAL A 354 6.55 -20.37 -10.17
N ALA A 355 5.59 -19.68 -9.55
CA ALA A 355 5.71 -18.27 -9.20
C ALA A 355 6.81 -17.98 -8.14
N HIS A 356 7.11 -18.91 -7.23
CA HIS A 356 8.29 -18.79 -6.36
C HIS A 356 9.59 -18.72 -7.18
N ILE A 357 9.71 -19.54 -8.22
CA ILE A 357 10.89 -19.60 -9.09
C ILE A 357 10.96 -18.35 -9.96
N THR A 358 9.88 -18.00 -10.66
CA THR A 358 9.90 -16.85 -11.58
C THR A 358 10.07 -15.52 -10.85
N SER A 359 9.43 -15.33 -9.69
CA SER A 359 9.64 -14.11 -8.90
C SER A 359 11.04 -14.01 -8.32
N LEU A 360 11.69 -15.14 -7.98
CA LEU A 360 13.10 -15.12 -7.58
C LEU A 360 13.98 -14.65 -8.74
N ARG A 361 13.78 -15.21 -9.94
CA ARG A 361 14.51 -14.80 -11.15
C ARG A 361 14.38 -13.31 -11.42
N GLU A 362 13.16 -12.78 -11.37
CA GLU A 362 12.89 -11.35 -11.55
C GLU A 362 13.66 -10.50 -10.52
N ARG A 363 13.66 -10.89 -9.25
CA ARG A 363 14.39 -10.16 -8.20
C ARG A 363 15.90 -10.24 -8.33
N MET A 364 16.42 -11.30 -8.94
CA MET A 364 17.87 -11.54 -9.09
C MET A 364 18.40 -11.15 -10.49
N GLY A 365 17.52 -10.82 -11.44
CA GLY A 365 17.89 -10.45 -12.80
C GLY A 365 18.40 -11.63 -13.65
N TRP A 366 17.81 -12.82 -13.50
CA TRP A 366 18.22 -14.08 -14.17
C TRP A 366 17.40 -14.48 -15.39
#